data_AF-A0A9Q1M5K6-F1
#
_entry.id   AF-A0A9Q1M5K6-F1
#
_cell.length_a   1.000
_cell.length_b   1.000
_cell.length_c   1.000
_cell.angle_alpha   90.00
_cell.angle_beta   90.00
_cell.angle_gamma   90.00
#
_symmetry.space_group_name_H-M   'P 1'
#
loop_
_entity.id
_entity.type
_entity.pdbx_description
1 polymer ?
#
loop_
_entity_poly.entity_id
_entity_poly.type
_entity_poly.pdbx_seq_one_letter_code
_entity_poly.pdbx_strand_id
1 'polypeptide(L)'
;MDLKGTPVENGYRMPAEWEPHCHCWMGWPERPDNWRNNAVHGQRVFATIASAISRFEPVTVCASAAQWENARSLLPKHIRVVEMSMNDSWFRDTGPTFVIRNTAANAEDVASSVAGIDWTFNSWGGVDDGCYKDWSHDLLVARKILAIEKLPRFQHPMILEGGSIHVDGEGTCLTTEECLLNKNRNPHLSKEQIENELKAYLGVRNVIWLPRGLLGDDDTNGHIDNMCCFVKPGVVLLSWTDDQSDPQYERSIEALSVLENTFDANGRKIQVIKIHVPGPLYMTDEEADGLFQDRDAKPRTSGTRLAASYVNFYIANSAIITPQFGDKKWDEEAIRVLSLAFPDHEVVGIEGAREIVLGGGNIHCITQQQPTGPEYSPKVINGLSEAYSGVATLLRQSNPLLQFYQARSMLTLEEAGMTKKAATGTSPVVMMTESNVHPSCSNNSGQNHNNGGNKKGGNKKNNGKNRGGNNGGSRNNGGGSGASGDRQR
;
A
#
# COMPACT_ATOMS: atom_id res chain seq x y z
N MET A 1 1.49 -22.59 -0.24
CA MET A 1 1.51 -23.82 0.57
C MET A 1 0.59 -23.57 1.74
N ASP A 2 -0.38 -24.45 1.99
CA ASP A 2 -1.32 -24.26 3.10
C ASP A 2 -0.71 -24.79 4.39
N LEU A 3 -0.69 -23.95 5.42
CA LEU A 3 -0.24 -24.33 6.75
C LEU A 3 -1.40 -24.88 7.58
N LYS A 4 -1.07 -25.81 8.49
CA LYS A 4 -2.01 -26.36 9.45
C LYS A 4 -1.92 -25.60 10.77
N GLY A 5 -3.02 -25.58 11.52
CA GLY A 5 -3.12 -24.84 12.78
C GLY A 5 -3.23 -23.33 12.54
N THR A 6 -3.12 -22.58 13.63
CA THR A 6 -3.28 -21.12 13.62
C THR A 6 -1.93 -20.41 13.43
N PRO A 7 -1.92 -19.14 12.97
CA PRO A 7 -0.73 -18.29 13.00
C PRO A 7 0.01 -18.32 14.34
N VAL A 8 -0.70 -18.18 15.47
CA VAL A 8 -0.09 -18.19 16.81
C VAL A 8 0.59 -19.52 17.13
N GLU A 9 -0.04 -20.66 16.84
CA GLU A 9 0.56 -21.99 17.04
C GLU A 9 1.84 -22.17 16.24
N ASN A 10 1.96 -21.46 15.11
CA ASN A 10 3.12 -21.46 14.23
C ASN A 10 4.10 -20.30 14.50
N GLY A 11 3.90 -19.54 15.58
CA GLY A 11 4.80 -18.46 16.02
C GLY A 11 4.66 -17.14 15.25
N TYR A 12 3.54 -16.92 14.57
CA TYR A 12 3.26 -15.70 13.80
C TYR A 12 2.37 -14.71 14.57
N ARG A 13 2.47 -13.43 14.20
CA ARG A 13 1.55 -12.35 14.57
C ARG A 13 1.31 -11.42 13.38
N MET A 14 0.20 -10.69 13.37
CA MET A 14 0.01 -9.56 12.48
C MET A 14 0.88 -8.39 12.97
N PRO A 15 1.80 -7.85 12.14
CA PRO A 15 2.55 -6.67 12.51
C PRO A 15 1.69 -5.41 12.51
N ALA A 16 2.15 -4.38 13.23
CA ALA A 16 1.54 -3.07 13.11
C ALA A 16 1.76 -2.51 11.69
N GLU A 17 0.85 -1.67 11.22
CA GLU A 17 0.96 -1.09 9.87
C GLU A 17 2.12 -0.08 9.72
N TRP A 18 2.72 0.39 10.81
CA TRP A 18 3.95 1.19 10.76
C TRP A 18 5.23 0.35 10.78
N GLU A 19 5.14 -0.99 10.91
CA GLU A 19 6.32 -1.84 10.77
C GLU A 19 6.79 -1.87 9.30
N PRO A 20 8.09 -2.05 9.02
CA PRO A 20 8.63 -1.87 7.67
C PRO A 20 7.93 -2.73 6.60
N HIS A 21 7.65 -2.15 5.44
CA HIS A 21 7.03 -2.82 4.30
C HIS A 21 8.04 -3.14 3.21
N CYS A 22 7.82 -4.29 2.56
CA CYS A 22 8.56 -4.67 1.36
C CYS A 22 7.76 -4.41 0.08
N HIS A 23 6.42 -4.34 0.15
CA HIS A 23 5.52 -4.04 -0.97
C HIS A 23 4.17 -3.47 -0.48
N CYS A 24 3.52 -2.71 -1.34
CA CYS A 24 2.09 -2.39 -1.29
C CYS A 24 1.34 -3.04 -2.47
N TRP A 25 0.17 -3.61 -2.21
CA TRP A 25 -0.71 -4.20 -3.21
C TRP A 25 -1.98 -3.37 -3.42
N MET A 26 -2.40 -3.20 -4.66
CA MET A 26 -3.63 -2.50 -5.05
C MET A 26 -4.37 -3.24 -6.17
N GLY A 27 -5.70 -3.20 -6.15
CA GLY A 27 -6.55 -3.63 -7.27
C GLY A 27 -6.84 -2.47 -8.22
N TRP A 28 -7.02 -2.74 -9.51
CA TRP A 28 -7.37 -1.73 -10.51
C TRP A 28 -8.90 -1.59 -10.67
N PRO A 29 -9.49 -0.39 -10.53
CA PRO A 29 -10.94 -0.22 -10.59
C PRO A 29 -11.46 -0.26 -12.03
N GLU A 30 -12.57 -0.95 -12.27
CA GLU A 30 -13.14 -1.08 -13.62
C GLU A 30 -14.67 -1.22 -13.69
N ARG A 31 -15.33 -1.76 -12.67
CA ARG A 31 -16.76 -2.07 -12.73
C ARG A 31 -17.62 -0.79 -12.83
N PRO A 32 -18.50 -0.64 -13.83
CA PRO A 32 -19.18 0.64 -14.12
C PRO A 32 -20.39 0.93 -13.21
N ASP A 33 -20.82 -0.07 -12.45
CA ASP A 33 -21.93 -0.02 -11.48
C ASP A 33 -21.52 0.53 -10.10
N ASN A 34 -20.22 0.51 -9.79
CA ASN A 34 -19.64 1.19 -8.61
C ASN A 34 -18.76 2.39 -8.99
N TRP A 35 -18.06 2.34 -10.13
CA TRP A 35 -17.12 3.39 -10.57
C TRP A 35 -17.66 4.18 -11.76
N ARG A 36 -18.06 5.43 -11.50
CA ARG A 36 -18.71 6.29 -12.49
C ARG A 36 -17.88 6.51 -13.75
N ASN A 37 -18.59 6.70 -14.86
CA ASN A 37 -18.03 6.95 -16.19
C ASN A 37 -17.01 5.89 -16.60
N ASN A 38 -17.35 4.60 -16.40
CA ASN A 38 -16.49 3.44 -16.68
C ASN A 38 -15.14 3.52 -15.95
N ALA A 39 -15.18 3.89 -14.67
CA ALA A 39 -14.03 4.01 -13.78
C ALA A 39 -12.94 5.03 -14.17
N VAL A 40 -13.08 5.82 -15.25
CA VAL A 40 -12.02 6.71 -15.73
C VAL A 40 -11.50 7.67 -14.66
N HIS A 41 -12.40 8.20 -13.82
CA HIS A 41 -12.02 9.08 -12.73
C HIS A 41 -11.28 8.33 -11.62
N GLY A 42 -11.83 7.20 -11.16
CA GLY A 42 -11.19 6.33 -10.16
C GLY A 42 -9.81 5.86 -10.60
N GLN A 43 -9.66 5.38 -11.84
CA GLN A 43 -8.39 4.91 -12.41
C GLN A 43 -7.28 5.96 -12.36
N ARG A 44 -7.60 7.23 -12.63
CA ARG A 44 -6.62 8.33 -12.52
C ARG A 44 -6.16 8.52 -11.08
N VAL A 45 -7.09 8.49 -10.13
CA VAL A 45 -6.77 8.68 -8.71
C VAL A 45 -5.99 7.47 -8.16
N PHE A 46 -6.36 6.24 -8.54
CA PHE A 46 -5.59 5.04 -8.20
C PHE A 46 -4.16 5.11 -8.75
N ALA A 47 -3.97 5.59 -9.98
CA ALA A 47 -2.63 5.79 -10.54
C ALA A 47 -1.83 6.86 -9.78
N THR A 48 -2.48 7.96 -9.35
CA THR A 48 -1.86 8.99 -8.49
C THR A 48 -1.43 8.41 -7.14
N ILE A 49 -2.28 7.62 -6.49
CA ILE A 49 -2.00 6.96 -5.20
C ILE A 49 -0.85 5.97 -5.35
N ALA A 50 -0.92 5.07 -6.33
CA ALA A 50 0.13 4.10 -6.60
C ALA A 50 1.47 4.81 -6.87
N SER A 51 1.45 5.91 -7.61
CA SER A 51 2.64 6.73 -7.87
C SER A 51 3.18 7.37 -6.59
N ALA A 52 2.31 7.90 -5.72
CA ALA A 52 2.69 8.50 -4.45
C ALA A 52 3.33 7.46 -3.50
N ILE A 53 2.71 6.29 -3.34
CA ILE A 53 3.24 5.18 -2.53
C ILE A 53 4.60 4.71 -3.09
N SER A 54 4.73 4.62 -4.42
CA SER A 54 5.93 4.11 -5.08
C SER A 54 7.22 4.90 -4.82
N ARG A 55 7.11 6.09 -4.21
CA ARG A 55 8.24 6.91 -3.75
C ARG A 55 8.87 6.35 -2.47
N PHE A 56 8.13 5.56 -1.70
CA PHE A 56 8.50 5.11 -0.34
C PHE A 56 8.61 3.58 -0.24
N GLU A 57 7.90 2.84 -1.09
CA GLU A 57 7.97 1.39 -1.15
C GLU A 57 7.54 0.83 -2.52
N PRO A 58 7.98 -0.37 -2.92
CA PRO A 58 7.52 -1.00 -4.15
C PRO A 58 6.00 -1.20 -4.18
N VAL A 59 5.38 -0.92 -5.33
CA VAL A 59 3.93 -1.09 -5.54
C VAL A 59 3.66 -2.14 -6.59
N THR A 60 2.67 -3.00 -6.32
CA THR A 60 2.08 -3.91 -7.32
C THR A 60 0.61 -3.57 -7.52
N VAL A 61 0.25 -3.27 -8.76
CA VAL A 61 -1.14 -3.09 -9.17
C VAL A 61 -1.62 -4.34 -9.92
N CYS A 62 -2.68 -4.94 -9.43
CA CYS A 62 -3.36 -6.06 -10.05
C CYS A 62 -4.47 -5.52 -10.97
N ALA A 63 -4.49 -5.94 -12.22
CA ALA A 63 -5.49 -5.51 -13.21
C ALA A 63 -6.08 -6.71 -13.94
N SER A 64 -7.35 -6.61 -14.36
CA SER A 64 -7.96 -7.62 -15.23
C SER A 64 -7.22 -7.70 -16.57
N ALA A 65 -7.38 -8.81 -17.29
CA ALA A 65 -6.84 -8.97 -18.64
C ALA A 65 -7.28 -7.83 -19.57
N ALA A 66 -8.52 -7.35 -19.43
CA ALA A 66 -9.08 -6.28 -20.25
C ALA A 66 -8.49 -4.90 -19.93
N GLN A 67 -8.10 -4.66 -18.67
CA GLN A 67 -7.55 -3.37 -18.22
C GLN A 67 -6.03 -3.35 -18.11
N TRP A 68 -5.34 -4.49 -18.28
CA TRP A 68 -3.89 -4.58 -18.07
C TRP A 68 -3.10 -3.55 -18.87
N GLU A 69 -3.38 -3.42 -20.17
CA GLU A 69 -2.70 -2.45 -21.04
C GLU A 69 -3.00 -0.99 -20.63
N ASN A 70 -4.25 -0.71 -20.26
CA ASN A 70 -4.66 0.61 -19.80
C ASN A 70 -3.95 0.99 -18.49
N ALA A 71 -4.03 0.13 -17.46
CA ALA A 71 -3.35 0.32 -16.18
C ALA A 71 -1.83 0.50 -16.38
N ARG A 72 -1.22 -0.34 -17.22
CA ARG A 72 0.22 -0.23 -17.53
C ARG A 72 0.58 1.10 -18.18
N SER A 73 -0.30 1.65 -19.03
CA SER A 73 -0.07 2.93 -19.71
C SER A 73 -0.15 4.15 -18.79
N LEU A 74 -0.97 4.08 -17.73
CA LEU A 74 -1.16 5.16 -16.76
C LEU A 74 -0.15 5.12 -15.61
N LEU A 75 0.36 3.94 -15.26
CA LEU A 75 1.26 3.75 -14.13
C LEU A 75 2.74 3.95 -14.52
N PRO A 76 3.57 4.61 -13.67
CA PRO A 76 5.01 4.67 -13.82
C PRO A 76 5.67 3.29 -14.04
N LYS A 77 6.69 3.24 -14.90
CA LYS A 77 7.31 1.96 -15.35
C LYS A 77 7.85 1.08 -14.23
N HIS A 78 8.24 1.65 -13.10
CA HIS A 78 8.80 0.90 -11.96
C HIS A 78 7.72 0.25 -11.07
N ILE A 79 6.46 0.65 -11.18
CA ILE A 79 5.34 -0.03 -10.51
C ILE A 79 5.08 -1.35 -11.23
N ARG A 80 5.02 -2.47 -10.51
CA ARG A 80 4.74 -3.79 -11.09
C ARG A 80 3.25 -3.87 -11.43
N VAL A 81 2.89 -4.36 -12.63
CA VAL A 81 1.49 -4.61 -13.01
C VAL A 81 1.31 -6.09 -13.29
N VAL A 82 0.37 -6.72 -12.60
CA VAL A 82 0.08 -8.15 -12.68
C VAL A 82 -1.33 -8.36 -13.20
N GLU A 83 -1.50 -9.27 -14.15
CA GLU A 83 -2.84 -9.70 -14.57
C GLU A 83 -3.48 -10.55 -13.47
N MET A 84 -4.66 -10.15 -13.00
CA MET A 84 -5.40 -10.84 -11.95
C MET A 84 -6.89 -10.52 -12.07
N SER A 85 -7.72 -11.55 -12.20
CA SER A 85 -9.18 -11.40 -12.08
C SER A 85 -9.58 -11.12 -10.62
N MET A 86 -10.48 -10.16 -10.44
CA MET A 86 -11.17 -9.72 -9.21
C MET A 86 -12.55 -9.17 -9.62
N ASN A 87 -13.53 -9.08 -8.71
CA ASN A 87 -14.83 -8.46 -9.02
C ASN A 87 -14.84 -6.96 -8.65
N ASP A 88 -14.07 -6.53 -7.66
CA ASP A 88 -13.81 -5.10 -7.39
C ASP A 88 -12.41 -4.87 -6.78
N SER A 89 -11.99 -3.61 -6.63
CA SER A 89 -10.60 -3.22 -6.36
C SER A 89 -10.23 -2.99 -4.88
N TRP A 90 -10.99 -3.54 -3.94
CA TRP A 90 -10.84 -3.29 -2.48
C TRP A 90 -9.85 -4.25 -1.82
N PHE A 91 -8.57 -4.11 -2.15
CA PHE A 91 -7.52 -5.06 -1.77
C PHE A 91 -7.22 -5.12 -0.28
N ARG A 92 -7.62 -4.10 0.50
CA ARG A 92 -7.61 -4.18 1.97
C ARG A 92 -8.45 -5.33 2.49
N ASP A 93 -9.57 -5.60 1.83
CA ASP A 93 -10.60 -6.50 2.32
C ASP A 93 -10.52 -7.88 1.67
N THR A 94 -10.06 -7.95 0.42
CA THR A 94 -9.94 -9.19 -0.36
C THR A 94 -8.51 -9.74 -0.41
N GLY A 95 -7.53 -8.91 -0.03
CA GLY A 95 -6.12 -9.27 0.05
C GLY A 95 -5.81 -10.10 1.30
N PRO A 96 -4.60 -10.70 1.36
CA PRO A 96 -4.22 -11.48 2.52
C PRO A 96 -3.84 -10.56 3.69
N THR A 97 -4.28 -10.88 4.90
CA THR A 97 -3.71 -10.27 6.10
C THR A 97 -2.36 -10.93 6.37
N PHE A 98 -1.27 -10.25 6.03
CA PHE A 98 0.06 -10.79 6.24
C PHE A 98 0.43 -10.88 7.73
N VAL A 99 1.15 -11.94 8.08
CA VAL A 99 1.66 -12.20 9.42
C VAL A 99 3.14 -12.55 9.36
N ILE A 100 3.88 -12.17 10.40
CA ILE A 100 5.32 -12.38 10.51
C ILE A 100 5.67 -13.20 11.75
N ARG A 101 6.75 -13.99 11.68
CA ARG A 101 7.28 -14.69 12.85
C ARG A 101 7.94 -13.74 13.84
N ASN A 102 7.78 -14.00 15.13
CA ASN A 102 8.37 -13.19 16.20
C ASN A 102 9.90 -13.39 16.36
N THR A 103 10.42 -14.53 15.93
CA THR A 103 11.85 -14.85 16.02
C THR A 103 12.42 -15.03 14.62
N ALA A 104 13.65 -14.57 14.40
CA ALA A 104 14.43 -15.04 13.26
C ALA A 104 14.48 -16.57 13.34
N ALA A 105 14.13 -17.23 12.24
CA ALA A 105 14.33 -18.66 12.09
C ALA A 105 15.77 -18.98 12.51
N ASN A 106 15.97 -19.99 13.37
CA ASN A 106 17.29 -20.61 13.44
C ASN A 106 17.65 -21.05 12.02
N ALA A 107 18.93 -21.04 11.65
CA ALA A 107 19.36 -21.34 10.27
C ALA A 107 18.91 -22.73 9.72
N GLU A 108 18.36 -23.60 10.58
CA GLU A 108 17.78 -24.90 10.26
C GLU A 108 16.25 -24.86 9.99
N ASP A 109 15.59 -23.74 10.28
CA ASP A 109 14.13 -23.59 10.16
C ASP A 109 13.79 -23.08 8.75
N VAL A 110 13.37 -24.00 7.88
CA VAL A 110 13.13 -23.79 6.43
C VAL A 110 11.85 -23.00 6.16
N ALA A 111 11.11 -22.61 7.20
CA ALA A 111 9.82 -21.96 7.07
C ALA A 111 9.93 -20.45 6.87
N SER A 112 9.17 -19.92 5.91
CA SER A 112 9.12 -18.49 5.57
C SER A 112 8.88 -17.62 6.79
N SER A 113 9.57 -16.49 6.90
CA SER A 113 9.39 -15.53 8.00
C SER A 113 8.11 -14.69 7.86
N VAL A 114 7.46 -14.74 6.69
CA VAL A 114 6.18 -14.10 6.37
C VAL A 114 5.21 -15.16 5.84
N ALA A 115 3.95 -15.07 6.24
CA ALA A 115 2.82 -15.83 5.71
C ALA A 115 1.60 -14.89 5.54
N GLY A 116 0.50 -15.37 4.97
CA GLY A 116 -0.74 -14.62 4.90
C GLY A 116 -1.94 -15.40 5.37
N ILE A 117 -2.85 -14.71 6.04
CA ILE A 117 -4.18 -15.20 6.37
C ILE A 117 -5.10 -14.91 5.20
N ASP A 118 -5.81 -15.94 4.75
CA ASP A 118 -6.79 -15.90 3.67
C ASP A 118 -8.18 -16.10 4.31
N TRP A 119 -8.79 -14.98 4.70
CA TRP A 119 -10.14 -14.93 5.26
C TRP A 119 -11.18 -15.23 4.18
N THR A 120 -12.36 -15.66 4.59
CA THR A 120 -13.47 -15.76 3.65
C THR A 120 -14.04 -14.37 3.41
N PHE A 121 -14.30 -14.03 2.15
CA PHE A 121 -14.92 -12.75 1.76
C PHE A 121 -16.33 -12.99 1.22
N ASN A 122 -17.26 -12.07 1.51
CA ASN A 122 -18.66 -12.21 1.06
C ASN A 122 -19.27 -10.93 0.48
N SER A 123 -18.47 -9.99 -0.04
CA SER A 123 -18.97 -8.69 -0.49
C SER A 123 -19.67 -7.90 0.63
N TRP A 124 -19.11 -7.94 1.85
CA TRP A 124 -19.58 -7.19 3.03
C TRP A 124 -21.05 -7.42 3.40
N GLY A 125 -21.58 -8.62 3.18
CA GLY A 125 -22.95 -8.94 3.57
C GLY A 125 -23.60 -10.11 2.84
N GLY A 126 -22.88 -10.75 1.93
CA GLY A 126 -23.34 -11.93 1.22
C GLY A 126 -24.46 -11.62 0.23
N VAL A 127 -25.30 -12.62 -0.02
CA VAL A 127 -26.30 -12.58 -1.09
C VAL A 127 -27.40 -11.55 -0.83
N ASP A 128 -27.75 -11.35 0.44
CA ASP A 128 -28.92 -10.54 0.83
C ASP A 128 -28.56 -9.06 1.07
N ASP A 129 -27.44 -8.80 1.76
CA ASP A 129 -27.07 -7.47 2.26
C ASP A 129 -25.72 -6.98 1.67
N GLY A 130 -25.08 -7.75 0.77
CA GLY A 130 -23.77 -7.42 0.21
C GLY A 130 -23.79 -6.34 -0.87
N CYS A 131 -22.61 -5.76 -1.11
CA CYS A 131 -22.43 -4.69 -2.09
C CYS A 131 -22.59 -5.12 -3.55
N TYR A 132 -22.40 -6.41 -3.87
CA TYR A 132 -22.65 -6.98 -5.18
C TYR A 132 -22.84 -8.50 -5.11
N LYS A 133 -23.50 -9.09 -6.11
CA LYS A 133 -23.94 -10.50 -6.07
C LYS A 133 -22.86 -11.54 -6.40
N ASP A 134 -21.84 -11.18 -7.19
CA ASP A 134 -20.74 -12.08 -7.55
C ASP A 134 -19.41 -11.53 -7.03
N TRP A 135 -18.84 -12.22 -6.05
CA TRP A 135 -17.51 -11.99 -5.46
C TRP A 135 -16.59 -13.22 -5.61
N SER A 136 -16.89 -14.09 -6.58
CA SER A 136 -16.19 -15.36 -6.75
C SER A 136 -14.71 -15.19 -7.11
N HIS A 137 -14.34 -14.10 -7.79
CA HIS A 137 -12.95 -13.77 -8.08
C HIS A 137 -12.25 -13.10 -6.89
N ASP A 138 -12.97 -12.31 -6.10
CA ASP A 138 -12.43 -11.67 -4.89
C ASP A 138 -11.99 -12.68 -3.84
N LEU A 139 -12.75 -13.78 -3.68
CA LEU A 139 -12.38 -14.94 -2.85
C LEU A 139 -11.03 -15.57 -3.20
N LEU A 140 -10.47 -15.25 -4.37
CA LEU A 140 -9.20 -15.80 -4.85
C LEU A 140 -8.04 -14.80 -4.76
N VAL A 141 -8.29 -13.52 -4.45
CA VAL A 141 -7.27 -12.46 -4.46
C VAL A 141 -6.15 -12.77 -3.47
N ALA A 142 -6.47 -12.99 -2.19
CA ALA A 142 -5.50 -13.38 -1.17
C ALA A 142 -4.66 -14.60 -1.57
N ARG A 143 -5.30 -15.68 -2.03
CA ARG A 143 -4.62 -16.89 -2.51
C ARG A 143 -3.67 -16.62 -3.67
N LYS A 144 -4.08 -15.82 -4.65
CA LYS A 144 -3.26 -15.49 -5.83
C LYS A 144 -2.06 -14.64 -5.45
N ILE A 145 -2.24 -13.63 -4.59
CA ILE A 145 -1.14 -12.79 -4.07
C ILE A 145 -0.10 -13.68 -3.36
N LEU A 146 -0.54 -14.53 -2.43
CA LEU A 146 0.37 -15.43 -1.71
C LEU A 146 1.06 -16.44 -2.64
N ALA A 147 0.40 -16.90 -3.70
CA ALA A 147 1.00 -17.79 -4.68
C ALA A 147 2.08 -17.10 -5.53
N ILE A 148 1.85 -15.86 -5.97
CA ILE A 148 2.82 -15.04 -6.72
C ILE A 148 4.08 -14.83 -5.90
N GLU A 149 3.91 -14.48 -4.63
CA GLU A 149 5.03 -14.23 -3.70
C GLU A 149 5.60 -15.51 -3.07
N LYS A 150 5.02 -16.67 -3.39
CA LYS A 150 5.41 -17.99 -2.86
C LYS A 150 5.38 -18.06 -1.33
N LEU A 151 4.43 -17.37 -0.71
CA LEU A 151 4.27 -17.31 0.74
C LEU A 151 3.33 -18.42 1.24
N PRO A 152 3.53 -18.93 2.47
CA PRO A 152 2.59 -19.83 3.12
C PRO A 152 1.24 -19.14 3.40
N ARG A 153 0.18 -19.94 3.45
CA ARG A 153 -1.20 -19.48 3.59
C ARG A 153 -1.88 -20.14 4.79
N PHE A 154 -2.53 -19.34 5.62
CA PHE A 154 -3.48 -19.77 6.65
C PHE A 154 -4.89 -19.48 6.16
N GLN A 155 -5.59 -20.50 5.68
CA GLN A 155 -6.98 -20.33 5.22
C GLN A 155 -7.93 -20.32 6.43
N HIS A 156 -8.89 -19.38 6.44
CA HIS A 156 -9.84 -19.23 7.53
C HIS A 156 -11.30 -19.13 7.01
N PRO A 157 -12.26 -19.90 7.58
CA PRO A 157 -13.66 -19.87 7.14
C PRO A 157 -14.48 -18.68 7.66
N MET A 158 -14.10 -18.07 8.80
CA MET A 158 -14.70 -16.82 9.28
C MET A 158 -14.68 -15.75 8.18
N ILE A 159 -15.82 -15.08 8.01
CA ILE A 159 -15.94 -13.93 7.12
C ILE A 159 -15.34 -12.73 7.84
N LEU A 160 -14.26 -12.18 7.29
CA LEU A 160 -13.58 -11.03 7.86
C LEU A 160 -12.86 -10.27 6.74
N GLU A 161 -12.91 -8.95 6.83
CA GLU A 161 -12.25 -8.03 5.92
C GLU A 161 -11.11 -7.30 6.63
N GLY A 162 -9.97 -7.08 5.96
CA GLY A 162 -8.82 -6.43 6.60
C GLY A 162 -9.12 -5.02 7.13
N GLY A 163 -10.02 -4.27 6.49
CA GLY A 163 -10.43 -2.93 6.93
C GLY A 163 -11.30 -2.93 8.20
N SER A 164 -11.83 -4.09 8.59
CA SER A 164 -12.64 -4.23 9.81
C SER A 164 -11.80 -4.37 11.08
N ILE A 165 -10.48 -4.49 10.96
CA ILE A 165 -9.54 -4.66 12.09
C ILE A 165 -8.33 -3.72 11.99
N HIS A 166 -7.75 -3.35 13.13
CA HIS A 166 -6.47 -2.64 13.17
C HIS A 166 -5.64 -3.11 14.36
N VAL A 167 -4.36 -3.44 14.17
CA VAL A 167 -3.49 -3.95 15.26
C VAL A 167 -2.36 -2.99 15.61
N ASP A 168 -1.88 -3.07 16.86
CA ASP A 168 -0.74 -2.28 17.35
C ASP A 168 0.62 -3.00 17.24
N GLY A 169 0.62 -4.25 16.76
CA GLY A 169 1.80 -5.12 16.69
C GLY A 169 2.29 -5.65 18.04
N GLU A 170 1.71 -5.23 19.17
CA GLU A 170 2.10 -5.60 20.54
C GLU A 170 1.02 -6.37 21.30
N GLY A 171 -0.04 -6.75 20.57
CA GLY A 171 -1.05 -7.69 21.02
C GLY A 171 -2.43 -7.07 21.24
N THR A 172 -2.69 -5.89 20.70
CA THR A 172 -3.99 -5.22 20.78
C THR A 172 -4.61 -5.11 19.39
N CYS A 173 -5.89 -5.46 19.27
CA CYS A 173 -6.71 -5.22 18.07
C CYS A 173 -7.82 -4.21 18.38
N LEU A 174 -8.08 -3.30 17.45
CA LEU A 174 -9.30 -2.50 17.37
C LEU A 174 -10.24 -3.13 16.35
N THR A 175 -11.55 -3.06 16.62
CA THR A 175 -12.62 -3.47 15.71
C THR A 175 -13.91 -2.75 16.10
N THR A 176 -14.96 -2.85 15.28
CA THR A 176 -16.32 -2.40 15.61
C THR A 176 -17.27 -3.57 15.88
N GLU A 177 -18.24 -3.36 16.77
CA GLU A 177 -19.34 -4.30 16.99
C GLU A 177 -20.34 -4.28 15.81
N GLU A 178 -20.63 -3.09 15.28
CA GLU A 178 -21.53 -2.87 14.13
C GLU A 178 -21.16 -3.71 12.91
N CYS A 179 -19.86 -3.96 12.69
CA CYS A 179 -19.37 -4.78 11.59
C CYS A 179 -19.30 -6.27 11.97
N LEU A 180 -18.42 -6.65 12.90
CA LEU A 180 -18.10 -8.07 13.10
C LEU A 180 -19.24 -8.87 13.76
N LEU A 181 -20.14 -8.20 14.49
CA LEU A 181 -21.33 -8.83 15.08
C LEU A 181 -22.56 -8.72 14.17
N ASN A 182 -22.41 -8.15 12.97
CA ASN A 182 -23.49 -8.09 12.01
C ASN A 182 -23.92 -9.52 11.60
N LYS A 183 -25.24 -9.73 11.52
CA LYS A 183 -25.85 -10.99 11.08
C LYS A 183 -25.38 -11.44 9.69
N ASN A 184 -24.91 -10.50 8.86
CA ASN A 184 -24.47 -10.74 7.50
C ASN A 184 -22.99 -11.18 7.39
N ARG A 185 -22.27 -11.21 8.52
CA ARG A 185 -20.92 -11.79 8.65
C ARG A 185 -21.02 -13.19 9.22
N ASN A 186 -20.84 -13.33 10.54
CA ASN A 186 -20.72 -14.62 11.21
C ASN A 186 -21.86 -14.82 12.22
N PRO A 187 -23.14 -14.95 11.80
CA PRO A 187 -24.29 -15.02 12.71
C PRO A 187 -24.30 -16.26 13.61
N HIS A 188 -23.45 -17.24 13.30
CA HIS A 188 -23.27 -18.49 14.02
C HIS A 188 -22.17 -18.42 15.09
N LEU A 189 -21.42 -17.31 15.16
CA LEU A 189 -20.38 -17.09 16.16
C LEU A 189 -20.84 -16.04 17.19
N SER A 190 -20.57 -16.31 18.46
CA SER A 190 -20.70 -15.31 19.51
C SER A 190 -19.55 -14.30 19.44
N LYS A 191 -19.72 -13.14 20.10
CA LYS A 191 -18.66 -12.14 20.26
C LYS A 191 -17.38 -12.74 20.84
N GLU A 192 -17.50 -13.62 21.84
CA GLU A 192 -16.35 -14.31 22.47
C GLU A 192 -15.65 -15.26 21.49
N GLN A 193 -16.41 -15.97 20.66
CA GLN A 193 -15.84 -16.85 19.64
C GLN A 193 -15.07 -16.06 18.57
N ILE A 194 -15.64 -14.95 18.09
CA ILE A 194 -14.95 -14.04 17.16
C ILE A 194 -13.67 -13.51 17.81
N GLU A 195 -13.73 -13.05 19.06
CA GLU A 195 -12.56 -12.58 19.79
C GLU A 195 -11.46 -13.65 19.92
N ASN A 196 -11.83 -14.91 20.14
CA ASN A 196 -10.88 -16.01 20.20
C ASN A 196 -10.21 -16.29 18.85
N GLU A 197 -10.95 -16.22 17.74
CA GLU A 197 -10.38 -16.33 16.39
C GLU A 197 -9.41 -15.18 16.10
N LEU A 198 -9.79 -13.93 16.42
CA LEU A 198 -8.91 -12.77 16.27
C LEU A 198 -7.60 -12.95 17.06
N LYS A 199 -7.68 -13.42 18.31
CA LYS A 199 -6.48 -13.71 19.12
C LYS A 199 -5.60 -14.78 18.48
N ALA A 200 -6.19 -15.88 18.03
CA ALA A 200 -5.46 -17.02 17.46
C ALA A 200 -4.80 -16.72 16.10
N TYR A 201 -5.42 -15.85 15.31
CA TYR A 201 -4.96 -15.57 13.94
C TYR A 201 -4.15 -14.28 13.81
N LEU A 202 -4.44 -13.25 14.61
CA LEU A 202 -3.69 -11.99 14.58
C LEU A 202 -2.52 -11.97 15.57
N GLY A 203 -2.45 -12.90 16.51
CA GLY A 203 -1.44 -12.87 17.57
C GLY A 203 -1.69 -11.79 18.61
N VAL A 204 -2.96 -11.41 18.79
CA VAL A 204 -3.39 -10.44 19.79
C VAL A 204 -3.84 -11.12 21.08
N ARG A 205 -3.85 -10.36 22.18
CA ARG A 205 -4.27 -10.77 23.52
C ARG A 205 -5.46 -9.95 24.02
N ASN A 206 -5.61 -8.73 23.51
CA ASN A 206 -6.69 -7.83 23.85
C ASN A 206 -7.40 -7.34 22.59
N VAL A 207 -8.73 -7.27 22.64
CA VAL A 207 -9.56 -6.73 21.55
C VAL A 207 -10.43 -5.61 22.11
N ILE A 208 -10.27 -4.43 21.55
CA ILE A 208 -11.03 -3.23 21.88
C ILE A 208 -12.16 -3.11 20.86
N TRP A 209 -13.39 -3.20 21.35
CA TRP A 209 -14.60 -3.16 20.56
C TRP A 209 -15.22 -1.76 20.61
N LEU A 210 -15.15 -1.00 19.52
CA LEU A 210 -15.95 0.23 19.39
C LEU A 210 -17.40 -0.15 19.05
N PRO A 211 -18.42 0.56 19.58
CA PRO A 211 -19.80 0.15 19.34
C PRO A 211 -20.21 0.28 17.87
N ARG A 212 -19.74 1.34 17.22
CA ARG A 212 -20.18 1.78 15.90
C ARG A 212 -19.02 2.32 15.08
N GLY A 213 -19.09 2.13 13.76
CA GLY A 213 -18.18 2.74 12.79
C GLY A 213 -18.63 4.14 12.37
N LEU A 214 -17.98 4.66 11.33
CA LEU A 214 -18.28 5.97 10.78
C LEU A 214 -19.71 6.03 10.19
N LEU A 215 -20.41 7.14 10.39
CA LEU A 215 -21.70 7.36 9.79
C LEU A 215 -21.63 7.40 8.26
N GLY A 216 -22.56 6.70 7.60
CA GLY A 216 -22.63 6.60 6.14
C GLY A 216 -21.84 5.42 5.57
N ASP A 217 -21.10 4.68 6.41
CA ASP A 217 -20.40 3.46 6.03
C ASP A 217 -21.33 2.24 6.03
N ASP A 218 -22.38 2.32 5.22
CA ASP A 218 -23.37 1.26 5.08
C ASP A 218 -22.87 0.08 4.23
N ASP A 219 -21.79 0.29 3.46
CA ASP A 219 -21.22 -0.71 2.57
C ASP A 219 -20.51 -1.80 3.36
N THR A 220 -19.71 -1.37 4.33
CA THR A 220 -18.88 -2.28 5.11
C THR A 220 -19.47 -2.60 6.49
N ASN A 221 -20.58 -1.95 6.83
CA ASN A 221 -21.25 -1.98 8.14
C ASN A 221 -20.38 -1.38 9.25
N GLY A 222 -19.77 -0.24 8.96
CA GLY A 222 -18.99 0.53 9.93
C GLY A 222 -17.62 -0.09 10.21
N HIS A 223 -16.78 -0.23 9.19
CA HIS A 223 -15.40 -0.66 9.37
C HIS A 223 -14.62 0.26 10.32
N ILE A 224 -13.65 -0.34 11.02
CA ILE A 224 -12.83 0.39 11.99
C ILE A 224 -11.89 1.36 11.30
N ASP A 225 -11.42 1.06 10.09
CA ASP A 225 -10.45 1.88 9.34
C ASP A 225 -11.02 3.22 8.80
N ASN A 226 -12.32 3.43 8.91
CA ASN A 226 -12.95 4.74 8.72
C ASN A 226 -13.11 5.52 10.04
N MET A 227 -13.09 4.82 11.18
CA MET A 227 -13.42 5.38 12.50
C MET A 227 -12.18 5.62 13.37
N CYS A 228 -11.28 4.65 13.47
CA CYS A 228 -10.17 4.67 14.40
C CYS A 228 -8.99 3.82 13.91
N CYS A 229 -7.76 4.30 14.08
CA CYS A 229 -6.55 3.54 13.75
C CYS A 229 -5.47 3.74 14.82
N PHE A 230 -4.53 2.79 14.93
CA PHE A 230 -3.35 2.98 15.78
C PHE A 230 -2.32 3.85 15.06
N VAL A 231 -1.76 4.83 15.77
CA VAL A 231 -0.62 5.66 15.31
C VAL A 231 0.70 5.03 15.72
N LYS A 232 0.72 4.53 16.95
CA LYS A 232 1.84 3.86 17.62
C LYS A 232 1.29 3.12 18.84
N PRO A 233 2.08 2.29 19.54
CA PRO A 233 1.58 1.56 20.70
C PRO A 233 0.96 2.50 21.76
N GLY A 234 -0.28 2.21 22.15
CA GLY A 234 -1.04 2.98 23.14
C GLY A 234 -1.63 4.32 22.65
N VAL A 235 -1.48 4.68 21.36
CA VAL A 235 -2.02 5.95 20.81
C VAL A 235 -2.82 5.68 19.55
N VAL A 236 -4.03 6.24 19.49
CA VAL A 236 -4.96 6.08 18.37
C VAL A 236 -5.36 7.42 17.75
N LEU A 237 -5.68 7.42 16.47
CA LEU A 237 -6.42 8.49 15.80
C LEU A 237 -7.90 8.12 15.76
N LEU A 238 -8.77 9.08 16.04
CA LEU A 238 -10.22 8.92 16.04
C LEU A 238 -10.88 9.96 15.14
N SER A 239 -11.70 9.50 14.20
CA SER A 239 -12.60 10.33 13.39
C SER A 239 -13.54 11.11 14.30
N TRP A 240 -13.53 12.42 14.15
CA TRP A 240 -14.19 13.35 15.08
C TRP A 240 -14.97 14.43 14.35
N THR A 241 -16.00 14.96 15.00
CA THR A 241 -16.62 16.25 14.63
C THR A 241 -16.94 17.00 15.91
N ASP A 242 -16.83 18.33 15.90
CA ASP A 242 -17.31 19.17 17.01
C ASP A 242 -18.78 19.60 16.84
N ASP A 243 -19.39 19.32 15.68
CA ASP A 243 -20.78 19.66 15.39
C ASP A 243 -21.74 18.67 16.05
N GLN A 244 -22.30 19.07 17.19
CA GLN A 244 -23.26 18.27 17.95
C GLN A 244 -24.58 18.01 17.21
N SER A 245 -24.87 18.74 16.13
CA SER A 245 -26.05 18.50 15.29
C SER A 245 -25.82 17.44 14.22
N ASP A 246 -24.57 17.11 13.92
CA ASP A 246 -24.22 16.01 13.03
C ASP A 246 -24.38 14.67 13.77
N PRO A 247 -25.16 13.69 13.25
CA PRO A 247 -25.28 12.39 13.90
C PRO A 247 -23.96 11.60 14.03
N GLN A 248 -22.90 11.99 13.29
CA GLN A 248 -21.55 11.47 13.50
C GLN A 248 -20.99 11.82 14.90
N TYR A 249 -21.43 12.94 15.50
CA TYR A 249 -20.97 13.36 16.82
C TYR A 249 -21.24 12.30 17.89
N GLU A 250 -22.45 11.73 17.91
CA GLU A 250 -22.84 10.69 18.86
C GLU A 250 -21.93 9.45 18.74
N ARG A 251 -21.71 8.96 17.50
CA ARG A 251 -20.80 7.85 17.21
C ARG A 251 -19.36 8.15 17.67
N SER A 252 -18.90 9.38 17.49
CA SER A 252 -17.57 9.84 17.91
C SER A 252 -17.41 9.88 19.43
N ILE A 253 -18.44 10.32 20.15
CA ILE A 253 -18.47 10.36 21.63
C ILE A 253 -18.50 8.95 22.22
N GLU A 254 -19.28 8.03 21.66
CA GLU A 254 -19.32 6.64 22.10
C GLU A 254 -17.95 5.96 21.95
N ALA A 255 -17.33 6.11 20.78
CA ALA A 255 -15.99 5.60 20.54
C ALA A 255 -14.96 6.21 21.50
N LEU A 256 -14.99 7.53 21.70
CA LEU A 256 -14.10 8.22 22.64
C LEU A 256 -14.27 7.67 24.06
N SER A 257 -15.51 7.48 24.52
CA SER A 257 -15.83 6.95 25.85
C SER A 257 -15.23 5.56 26.07
N VAL A 258 -15.30 4.68 25.07
CA VAL A 258 -14.66 3.35 25.14
C VAL A 258 -13.14 3.48 25.21
N LEU A 259 -12.55 4.27 24.30
CA LEU A 259 -11.10 4.42 24.21
C LEU A 259 -10.49 5.01 25.49
N GLU A 260 -11.09 6.05 26.05
CA GLU A 260 -10.61 6.72 27.27
C GLU A 260 -10.68 5.86 28.54
N ASN A 261 -11.48 4.78 28.51
CA ASN A 261 -11.70 3.87 29.62
C ASN A 261 -11.08 2.49 29.42
N THR A 262 -10.29 2.29 28.35
CA THR A 262 -9.65 1.01 28.05
C THR A 262 -8.12 1.09 28.11
N PHE A 263 -7.51 -0.08 28.20
CA PHE A 263 -6.06 -0.26 28.19
C PHE A 263 -5.69 -1.19 27.05
N ASP A 264 -4.50 -1.01 26.50
CA ASP A 264 -3.96 -1.95 25.53
C ASP A 264 -3.45 -3.24 26.19
N ALA A 265 -2.99 -4.21 25.38
CA ALA A 265 -2.53 -5.50 25.87
C ALA A 265 -1.29 -5.46 26.79
N ASN A 266 -0.61 -4.30 26.86
CA ASN A 266 0.55 -4.06 27.73
C ASN A 266 0.19 -3.15 28.92
N GLY A 267 -1.10 -2.88 29.14
CA GLY A 267 -1.59 -2.09 30.28
C GLY A 267 -1.38 -0.59 30.13
N ARG A 268 -1.07 -0.09 28.92
CA ARG A 268 -1.01 1.36 28.68
C ARG A 268 -2.43 1.87 28.47
N LYS A 269 -2.74 2.99 29.11
CA LYS A 269 -4.00 3.69 28.87
C LYS A 269 -3.98 4.26 27.44
N ILE A 270 -5.06 4.04 26.68
CA ILE A 270 -5.16 4.55 25.32
C ILE A 270 -5.20 6.08 25.34
N GLN A 271 -4.34 6.70 24.52
CA GLN A 271 -4.36 8.13 24.24
C GLN A 271 -5.04 8.36 22.89
N VAL A 272 -5.99 9.28 22.85
CA VAL A 272 -6.78 9.56 21.65
C VAL A 272 -6.36 10.89 21.04
N ILE A 273 -5.94 10.85 19.79
CA ILE A 273 -5.77 12.02 18.92
C ILE A 273 -7.03 12.13 18.07
N LYS A 274 -7.70 13.28 18.12
CA LYS A 274 -8.89 13.54 17.31
C LYS A 274 -8.48 14.11 15.97
N ILE A 275 -9.06 13.60 14.89
CA ILE A 275 -8.93 14.15 13.54
C ILE A 275 -10.33 14.43 13.00
N HIS A 276 -10.56 15.68 12.58
CA HIS A 276 -11.89 16.09 12.13
C HIS A 276 -12.24 15.40 10.82
N VAL A 277 -13.44 14.84 10.67
CA VAL A 277 -13.97 14.40 9.36
C VAL A 277 -14.17 15.62 8.44
N PRO A 278 -14.23 15.49 7.10
CA PRO A 278 -14.68 16.62 6.28
C PRO A 278 -16.10 17.06 6.69
N GLY A 279 -16.56 18.23 6.23
CA GLY A 279 -17.99 18.54 6.31
C GLY A 279 -18.83 17.42 5.68
N PRO A 280 -20.11 17.24 6.06
CA PRO A 280 -20.92 16.16 5.53
C PRO A 280 -20.96 16.26 4.00
N LEU A 281 -20.39 15.26 3.34
CA LEU A 281 -20.32 15.17 1.89
C LEU A 281 -21.47 14.31 1.41
N TYR A 282 -22.09 14.72 0.31
CA TYR A 282 -23.18 14.00 -0.32
C TYR A 282 -22.83 13.72 -1.78
N MET A 283 -23.28 12.57 -2.28
CA MET A 283 -23.24 12.25 -3.70
C MET A 283 -24.15 13.22 -4.47
N THR A 284 -23.66 13.75 -5.58
CA THR A 284 -24.41 14.65 -6.46
C THR A 284 -25.18 13.88 -7.53
N ASP A 285 -26.12 14.57 -8.21
CA ASP A 285 -26.86 13.99 -9.34
C ASP A 285 -25.90 13.56 -10.46
N GLU A 286 -24.93 14.40 -10.83
CA GLU A 286 -23.94 14.10 -11.88
C GLU A 286 -23.11 12.85 -11.54
N GLU A 287 -22.69 12.71 -10.29
CA GLU A 287 -21.90 11.56 -9.83
C GLU A 287 -22.71 10.26 -9.88
N ALA A 288 -23.99 10.31 -9.47
CA ALA A 288 -24.89 9.16 -9.52
C ALA A 288 -25.26 8.76 -10.96
N ASP A 289 -25.54 9.75 -11.83
CA ASP A 289 -25.89 9.54 -13.24
C ASP A 289 -24.74 8.94 -14.07
N GLY A 290 -23.50 9.07 -13.58
CA GLY A 290 -22.33 8.47 -14.22
C GLY A 290 -22.23 6.95 -14.05
N LEU A 291 -23.08 6.32 -13.24
CA LEU A 291 -23.01 4.88 -12.93
C LEU A 291 -23.97 4.05 -13.79
N PHE A 292 -23.53 2.86 -14.17
CA PHE A 292 -24.37 1.88 -14.85
C PHE A 292 -25.03 0.95 -13.82
N GLN A 293 -26.30 1.19 -13.49
CA GLN A 293 -27.01 0.39 -12.48
C GLN A 293 -27.77 -0.78 -13.14
N ASP A 294 -27.26 -2.01 -13.03
CA ASP A 294 -27.86 -3.23 -13.58
C ASP A 294 -28.59 -4.12 -12.54
N ARG A 295 -28.71 -3.63 -11.29
CA ARG A 295 -29.32 -4.28 -10.10
C ARG A 295 -28.49 -5.41 -9.48
N ASP A 296 -27.25 -5.61 -9.90
CA ASP A 296 -26.35 -6.60 -9.30
C ASP A 296 -25.39 -6.00 -8.28
N ALA A 297 -25.27 -4.67 -8.23
CA ALA A 297 -24.58 -3.93 -7.18
C ALA A 297 -25.54 -3.08 -6.33
N LYS A 298 -25.07 -2.71 -5.13
CA LYS A 298 -25.74 -1.78 -4.23
C LYS A 298 -25.91 -0.42 -4.92
N PRO A 299 -27.12 0.16 -4.91
CA PRO A 299 -27.39 1.40 -5.63
C PRO A 299 -26.65 2.58 -5.00
N ARG A 300 -26.09 3.42 -5.85
CA ARG A 300 -25.44 4.68 -5.49
C ARG A 300 -26.36 5.84 -5.90
N THR A 301 -27.11 6.36 -4.94
CA THR A 301 -28.12 7.39 -5.18
C THR A 301 -27.61 8.79 -4.87
N SER A 302 -28.08 9.77 -5.63
CA SER A 302 -27.88 11.18 -5.29
C SER A 302 -28.42 11.49 -3.89
N GLY A 303 -27.74 12.39 -3.18
CA GLY A 303 -28.05 12.76 -1.80
C GLY A 303 -27.60 11.74 -0.75
N THR A 304 -27.00 10.61 -1.13
CA THR A 304 -26.39 9.69 -0.17
C THR A 304 -25.19 10.35 0.51
N ARG A 305 -25.14 10.28 1.84
CA ARG A 305 -23.99 10.76 2.63
C ARG A 305 -22.80 9.84 2.39
N LEU A 306 -21.65 10.42 2.08
CA LEU A 306 -20.41 9.69 1.83
C LEU A 306 -19.67 9.43 3.16
N ALA A 307 -19.14 8.22 3.32
CA ALA A 307 -18.30 7.80 4.45
C ALA A 307 -16.87 8.38 4.36
N ALA A 308 -16.75 9.69 4.18
CA ALA A 308 -15.46 10.34 4.01
C ALA A 308 -14.74 10.50 5.36
N SER A 309 -13.53 9.94 5.44
CA SER A 309 -12.69 9.98 6.63
C SER A 309 -11.22 10.18 6.28
N TYR A 310 -10.55 11.06 7.02
CA TYR A 310 -9.09 11.19 6.92
C TYR A 310 -8.34 10.11 7.69
N VAL A 311 -9.02 9.30 8.52
CA VAL A 311 -8.42 8.10 9.15
C VAL A 311 -8.11 7.03 8.11
N ASN A 312 -8.81 7.03 6.97
CA ASN A 312 -8.63 6.09 5.87
C ASN A 312 -7.40 6.42 4.99
N PHE A 313 -6.27 6.76 5.63
CA PHE A 313 -4.95 6.95 5.01
C PHE A 313 -4.17 5.63 4.99
N TYR A 314 -3.11 5.58 4.17
CA TYR A 314 -2.17 4.45 4.14
C TYR A 314 -0.81 4.85 4.69
N ILE A 315 -0.21 4.01 5.56
CA ILE A 315 1.18 4.18 6.01
C ILE A 315 2.11 3.48 5.02
N ALA A 316 2.96 4.25 4.33
CA ALA A 316 3.92 3.74 3.36
C ALA A 316 5.35 4.00 3.86
N ASN A 317 5.91 3.09 4.66
CA ASN A 317 7.21 3.21 5.31
C ASN A 317 7.43 4.60 5.97
N SER A 318 8.04 5.55 5.26
CA SER A 318 8.33 6.91 5.76
C SER A 318 7.33 7.96 5.27
N ALA A 319 6.11 7.56 4.91
CA ALA A 319 5.05 8.47 4.45
C ALA A 319 3.66 8.08 4.93
N ILE A 320 2.79 9.08 5.00
CA ILE A 320 1.34 8.94 5.20
C ILE A 320 0.65 9.43 3.93
N ILE A 321 -0.01 8.52 3.23
CA ILE A 321 -0.77 8.84 2.01
C ILE A 321 -2.23 9.06 2.41
N THR A 322 -2.66 10.31 2.45
CA THR A 322 -3.95 10.70 3.04
C THR A 322 -4.91 11.31 2.00
N PRO A 323 -6.21 11.01 2.07
CA PRO A 323 -7.17 11.57 1.13
C PRO A 323 -7.34 13.08 1.30
N GLN A 324 -7.65 13.78 0.21
CA GLN A 324 -8.12 15.16 0.22
C GLN A 324 -9.48 15.22 -0.50
N PHE A 325 -10.47 15.81 0.13
CA PHE A 325 -11.87 15.77 -0.30
C PHE A 325 -12.35 17.05 -0.99
N GLY A 326 -11.52 18.10 -1.02
CA GLY A 326 -11.89 19.42 -1.52
C GLY A 326 -12.51 20.32 -0.45
N ASP A 327 -12.53 19.88 0.81
CA ASP A 327 -12.88 20.70 1.96
C ASP A 327 -11.61 21.37 2.48
N LYS A 328 -11.25 22.52 1.89
CA LYS A 328 -9.97 23.18 2.14
C LYS A 328 -9.62 23.30 3.63
N LYS A 329 -10.60 23.62 4.48
CA LYS A 329 -10.37 23.80 5.92
C LYS A 329 -9.96 22.47 6.57
N TRP A 330 -10.75 21.43 6.35
CA TRP A 330 -10.50 20.15 7.00
C TRP A 330 -9.42 19.32 6.31
N ASP A 331 -9.19 19.53 5.01
CA ASP A 331 -8.06 18.99 4.25
C ASP A 331 -6.74 19.50 4.85
N GLU A 332 -6.60 20.82 5.03
CA GLU A 332 -5.41 21.45 5.64
C GLU A 332 -5.22 21.00 7.11
N GLU A 333 -6.29 20.91 7.88
CA GLU A 333 -6.25 20.46 9.26
C GLU A 333 -5.86 18.98 9.38
N ALA A 334 -6.35 18.11 8.49
CA ALA A 334 -5.97 16.71 8.46
C ALA A 334 -4.48 16.54 8.20
N ILE A 335 -3.91 17.27 7.23
CA ILE A 335 -2.46 17.28 6.98
C ILE A 335 -1.70 17.69 8.25
N ARG A 336 -2.15 18.74 8.94
CA ARG A 336 -1.52 19.24 10.17
C ARG A 336 -1.55 18.19 11.29
N VAL A 337 -2.72 17.58 11.55
CA VAL A 337 -2.88 16.57 12.60
C VAL A 337 -2.05 15.33 12.30
N LEU A 338 -2.07 14.84 11.07
CA LEU A 338 -1.28 13.67 10.65
C LEU A 338 0.22 13.95 10.76
N SER A 339 0.68 15.15 10.38
CA SER A 339 2.09 15.52 10.51
C SER A 339 2.57 15.56 11.96
N LEU A 340 1.68 15.90 12.90
CA LEU A 340 1.98 15.87 14.34
C LEU A 340 1.92 14.45 14.91
N ALA A 341 0.99 13.62 14.43
CA ALA A 341 0.85 12.23 14.84
C ALA A 341 2.01 11.36 14.36
N PHE A 342 2.51 11.65 13.15
CA PHE A 342 3.58 10.92 12.46
C PHE A 342 4.77 11.84 12.11
N PRO A 343 5.53 12.35 13.11
CA PRO A 343 6.56 13.37 12.89
C PRO A 343 7.73 12.91 12.00
N ASP A 344 7.94 11.60 11.89
CA ASP A 344 9.00 10.99 11.07
C ASP A 344 8.52 10.60 9.66
N HIS A 345 7.29 10.97 9.27
CA HIS A 345 6.69 10.62 7.99
C HIS A 345 6.41 11.87 7.15
N GLU A 346 6.62 11.76 5.83
CA GLU A 346 6.11 12.75 4.88
C GLU A 346 4.59 12.54 4.70
N VAL A 347 3.78 13.55 5.02
CA VAL A 347 2.34 13.50 4.76
C VAL A 347 2.05 13.97 3.35
N VAL A 348 1.52 13.08 2.52
CA VAL A 348 1.19 13.32 1.11
C VAL A 348 -0.32 13.30 0.93
N GLY A 349 -0.90 14.48 0.71
CA GLY A 349 -2.32 14.65 0.38
C GLY A 349 -2.62 14.26 -1.06
N ILE A 350 -3.63 13.41 -1.25
CA ILE A 350 -4.11 12.98 -2.57
C ILE A 350 -5.37 13.75 -2.95
N GLU A 351 -5.20 14.75 -3.81
CA GLU A 351 -6.32 15.45 -4.45
C GLU A 351 -7.16 14.48 -5.29
N GLY A 352 -8.48 14.68 -5.30
CA GLY A 352 -9.40 13.84 -6.06
C GLY A 352 -9.74 12.51 -5.38
N ALA A 353 -9.30 12.26 -4.14
CA ALA A 353 -9.68 11.07 -3.36
C ALA A 353 -11.20 10.94 -3.15
N ARG A 354 -11.97 12.01 -3.39
CA ARG A 354 -13.42 11.96 -3.53
C ARG A 354 -13.89 10.90 -4.52
N GLU A 355 -13.18 10.67 -5.62
CA GLU A 355 -13.56 9.65 -6.60
C GLU A 355 -13.53 8.22 -6.03
N ILE A 356 -12.79 7.99 -4.94
CA ILE A 356 -12.74 6.70 -4.24
C ILE A 356 -13.89 6.58 -3.25
N VAL A 357 -14.18 7.65 -2.50
CA VAL A 357 -15.27 7.63 -1.51
C VAL A 357 -16.65 7.54 -2.13
N LEU A 358 -16.81 7.98 -3.38
CA LEU A 358 -18.03 7.72 -4.16
C LEU A 358 -18.27 6.20 -4.34
N GLY A 359 -17.21 5.40 -4.38
CA GLY A 359 -17.25 3.94 -4.50
C GLY A 359 -17.34 3.20 -3.16
N GLY A 360 -17.35 3.90 -2.01
CA GLY A 360 -17.61 3.30 -0.70
C GLY A 360 -16.44 3.23 0.29
N GLY A 361 -15.24 3.70 -0.07
CA GLY A 361 -14.06 3.64 0.81
C GLY A 361 -13.00 4.69 0.46
N ASN A 362 -11.76 4.52 0.90
CA ASN A 362 -10.68 5.40 0.48
C ASN A 362 -9.31 4.70 0.37
N ILE A 363 -8.23 5.47 0.47
CA ILE A 363 -6.84 5.04 0.25
C ILE A 363 -6.53 3.75 1.03
N HIS A 364 -6.87 3.69 2.32
CA HIS A 364 -6.61 2.50 3.12
C HIS A 364 -7.36 1.26 2.60
N CYS A 365 -8.62 1.42 2.16
CA CYS A 365 -9.46 0.33 1.65
C CYS A 365 -8.97 -0.27 0.32
N ILE A 366 -8.17 0.47 -0.46
CA ILE A 366 -7.68 0.03 -1.77
C ILE A 366 -6.24 -0.49 -1.73
N THR A 367 -5.59 -0.43 -0.56
CA THR A 367 -4.19 -0.83 -0.35
C THR A 367 -4.07 -1.99 0.62
N GLN A 368 -3.09 -2.85 0.39
CA GLN A 368 -2.69 -3.90 1.35
C GLN A 368 -1.16 -3.95 1.46
N GLN A 369 -0.64 -3.62 2.64
CA GLN A 369 0.78 -3.71 2.94
C GLN A 369 1.25 -5.16 3.04
N GLN A 370 2.45 -5.43 2.51
CA GLN A 370 3.20 -6.65 2.75
C GLN A 370 4.40 -6.32 3.63
N PRO A 371 4.40 -6.78 4.89
CA PRO A 371 5.46 -6.47 5.84
C PRO A 371 6.76 -7.15 5.43
N THR A 372 7.82 -6.56 5.95
CA THR A 372 9.16 -7.08 5.88
C THR A 372 9.35 -8.14 6.97
N GLY A 373 9.72 -9.37 6.61
CA GLY A 373 10.05 -10.39 7.61
C GLY A 373 11.23 -9.96 8.50
N PRO A 374 11.37 -10.49 9.73
CA PRO A 374 12.42 -10.10 10.67
C PRO A 374 13.84 -10.13 10.08
N GLU A 375 14.15 -11.05 9.16
CA GLU A 375 15.45 -11.16 8.48
C GLU A 375 15.82 -9.94 7.61
N TYR A 376 14.81 -9.17 7.20
CA TYR A 376 14.95 -7.97 6.37
C TYR A 376 14.91 -6.67 7.17
N SER A 377 14.73 -6.73 8.50
CA SER A 377 14.72 -5.53 9.32
C SER A 377 16.09 -4.82 9.24
N PRO A 378 16.15 -3.48 9.15
CA PRO A 378 17.40 -2.72 9.25
C PRO A 378 18.20 -3.06 10.53
N LYS A 379 17.52 -3.53 11.59
CA LYS A 379 18.16 -4.05 12.82
C LYS A 379 19.03 -5.29 12.56
N VAL A 380 18.67 -6.15 11.60
CA VAL A 380 19.47 -7.33 11.20
C VAL A 380 20.69 -6.92 10.36
N ILE A 381 20.57 -5.90 9.50
CA ILE A 381 21.72 -5.32 8.78
C ILE A 381 22.75 -4.75 9.78
N ASN A 382 22.29 -4.18 10.89
CA ASN A 382 23.15 -3.72 11.98
C ASN A 382 23.74 -4.84 12.84
N GLY A 383 23.23 -6.08 12.72
CA GLY A 383 23.73 -7.28 13.39
C GLY A 383 24.73 -8.11 12.57
N LEU A 384 25.02 -7.73 11.32
CA LEU A 384 26.06 -8.37 10.52
C LEU A 384 27.42 -8.18 11.21
N SER A 385 28.14 -9.27 11.43
CA SER A 385 29.46 -9.24 12.07
C SER A 385 30.46 -8.40 11.26
N GLU A 386 31.56 -7.98 11.88
CA GLU A 386 32.59 -7.15 11.25
C GLU A 386 33.10 -7.73 9.92
N ALA A 387 33.09 -9.07 9.80
CA ALA A 387 33.44 -9.82 8.59
C ALA A 387 32.56 -9.50 7.36
N TYR A 388 31.33 -9.01 7.56
CA TYR A 388 30.38 -8.67 6.50
C TYR A 388 30.11 -7.16 6.39
N SER A 389 30.93 -6.33 7.04
CA SER A 389 30.78 -4.87 7.08
C SER A 389 30.71 -4.21 5.69
N GLY A 390 31.42 -4.75 4.69
CA GLY A 390 31.36 -4.29 3.30
C GLY A 390 29.99 -4.53 2.65
N VAL A 391 29.44 -5.74 2.81
CA VAL A 391 28.10 -6.09 2.30
C VAL A 391 27.02 -5.29 3.04
N ALA A 392 27.14 -5.15 4.37
CA ALA A 392 26.24 -4.32 5.17
C ALA A 392 26.22 -2.86 4.69
N THR A 393 27.39 -2.32 4.34
CA THR A 393 27.51 -0.94 3.83
C THR A 393 26.85 -0.78 2.47
N LEU A 394 27.04 -1.74 1.56
CA LEU A 394 26.37 -1.72 0.25
C LEU A 394 24.85 -1.87 0.37
N LEU A 395 24.38 -2.75 1.26
CA LEU A 395 22.95 -2.89 1.54
C LEU A 395 22.35 -1.59 2.10
N ARG A 396 23.07 -0.90 2.99
CA ARG A 396 22.67 0.42 3.53
C ARG A 396 22.64 1.53 2.49
N GLN A 397 23.53 1.48 1.50
CA GLN A 397 23.67 2.51 0.47
C GLN A 397 22.78 2.25 -0.76
N SER A 398 22.17 1.07 -0.86
CA SER A 398 21.31 0.71 -1.98
C SER A 398 19.96 1.41 -1.86
N ASN A 399 19.62 2.21 -2.86
CA ASN A 399 18.29 2.81 -3.01
C ASN A 399 17.80 2.61 -4.47
N PRO A 400 16.75 1.82 -4.71
CA PRO A 400 15.94 1.11 -3.72
C PRO A 400 16.72 -0.03 -3.03
N LEU A 401 16.21 -0.48 -1.87
CA LEU A 401 16.78 -1.62 -1.14
C LEU A 401 16.85 -2.85 -2.06
N LEU A 402 17.97 -3.57 -1.99
CA LEU A 402 18.19 -4.75 -2.81
C LEU A 402 17.20 -5.87 -2.47
N GLN A 403 16.73 -6.57 -3.51
CA GLN A 403 15.88 -7.76 -3.36
C GLN A 403 16.64 -8.89 -2.65
N PHE A 404 15.93 -9.82 -2.00
CA PHE A 404 16.60 -10.84 -1.17
C PHE A 404 17.61 -11.71 -1.86
N TYR A 405 17.28 -12.18 -3.06
CA TYR A 405 18.22 -12.99 -3.80
C TYR A 405 19.50 -12.21 -4.14
N GLN A 406 19.44 -10.87 -4.29
CA GLN A 406 20.60 -10.02 -4.56
C GLN A 406 21.45 -9.86 -3.30
N ALA A 407 20.82 -9.50 -2.17
CA ALA A 407 21.49 -9.39 -0.88
C ALA A 407 22.14 -10.71 -0.45
N ARG A 408 21.40 -11.83 -0.60
CA ARG A 408 21.91 -13.17 -0.30
C ARG A 408 23.03 -13.58 -1.24
N SER A 409 22.94 -13.26 -2.54
CA SER A 409 24.02 -13.52 -3.49
C SER A 409 25.30 -12.77 -3.12
N MET A 410 25.21 -11.52 -2.66
CA MET A 410 26.37 -10.76 -2.18
C MET A 410 27.00 -11.41 -0.94
N LEU A 411 26.21 -11.85 0.03
CA LEU A 411 26.70 -12.57 1.21
C LEU A 411 27.38 -13.89 0.82
N THR A 412 26.77 -14.68 -0.06
CA THR A 412 27.35 -15.96 -0.52
C THR A 412 28.66 -15.77 -1.27
N LEU A 413 28.80 -14.70 -2.06
CA LEU A 413 30.07 -14.36 -2.71
C LEU A 413 31.16 -13.98 -1.71
N GLU A 414 30.79 -13.22 -0.67
CA GLU A 414 31.73 -12.85 0.41
C GLU A 414 32.15 -14.07 1.22
N GLU A 415 31.21 -14.96 1.59
CA GLU A 415 31.46 -16.24 2.27
C GLU A 415 32.39 -17.16 1.44
N ALA A 416 32.14 -17.28 0.13
CA ALA A 416 32.98 -18.05 -0.78
C ALA A 416 34.39 -17.44 -0.90
N GLY A 417 34.48 -16.10 -0.94
CA GLY A 417 35.75 -15.37 -0.94
C GLY A 417 36.57 -15.60 0.33
N MET A 418 35.92 -15.57 1.50
CA MET A 418 36.55 -15.86 2.79
C MET A 418 37.02 -17.32 2.89
N THR A 419 36.19 -18.27 2.45
CA THR A 419 36.54 -19.70 2.43
C THR A 419 37.75 -19.97 1.53
N LYS A 420 37.81 -19.31 0.37
CA LYS A 420 38.95 -19.42 -0.54
C LYS A 420 40.22 -18.79 0.03
N LYS A 421 40.13 -17.65 0.72
CA LYS A 421 41.26 -17.00 1.41
C LYS A 421 41.79 -17.85 2.58
N ALA A 422 40.89 -18.48 3.35
CA ALA A 422 41.26 -19.41 4.41
C ALA A 422 41.98 -20.65 3.86
N ALA A 423 41.62 -21.10 2.65
CA ALA A 423 42.27 -22.22 1.97
C ALA A 423 43.62 -21.86 1.32
N THR A 424 43.87 -20.58 0.97
CA THR A 424 45.09 -20.16 0.24
C THR A 424 46.12 -19.40 1.07
N GLY A 425 45.83 -19.03 2.33
CA GLY A 425 46.84 -18.53 3.27
C GLY A 425 47.56 -17.23 2.87
N THR A 426 46.91 -16.29 2.18
CA THR A 426 47.54 -15.04 1.72
C THR A 426 46.71 -13.79 2.04
N SER A 427 47.33 -12.80 2.71
CA SER A 427 46.81 -11.45 2.95
C SER A 427 46.83 -10.58 1.67
N PRO A 428 45.97 -9.54 1.57
CA PRO A 428 45.79 -8.82 0.31
C PRO A 428 46.97 -7.87 -0.01
N VAL A 429 47.48 -8.00 -1.23
CA VAL A 429 48.19 -6.90 -1.92
C VAL A 429 47.12 -6.01 -2.54
N VAL A 430 47.15 -4.73 -2.19
CA VAL A 430 46.38 -3.66 -2.83
C VAL A 430 46.90 -3.50 -4.26
N MET A 431 46.11 -3.85 -5.27
CA MET A 431 46.36 -3.37 -6.64
C MET A 431 45.70 -1.99 -6.81
N MET A 432 46.50 -0.94 -6.65
CA MET A 432 46.23 0.35 -7.27
C MET A 432 46.60 0.23 -8.75
N THR A 433 45.64 0.47 -9.64
CA THR A 433 45.91 0.64 -11.06
C THR A 433 46.35 2.07 -11.33
N GLU A 434 47.65 2.29 -11.56
CA GLU A 434 48.13 3.44 -12.34
C GLU A 434 48.78 2.94 -13.64
N SER A 435 48.15 3.35 -14.73
CA SER A 435 48.64 3.63 -16.10
C SER A 435 49.88 2.92 -16.68
N ASN A 436 49.63 2.36 -17.87
CA ASN A 436 50.53 2.19 -19.04
C ASN A 436 51.36 0.89 -19.19
N VAL A 437 50.66 -0.14 -19.68
CA VAL A 437 50.94 -0.92 -20.90
C VAL A 437 51.91 -0.19 -21.89
N HIS A 438 53.01 -0.74 -22.47
CA HIS A 438 53.43 -2.11 -22.79
C HIS A 438 54.97 -2.24 -23.01
N PRO A 439 55.51 -3.47 -23.13
CA PRO A 439 56.95 -3.82 -23.05
C PRO A 439 57.64 -4.06 -24.41
N SER A 440 58.98 -4.07 -24.45
CA SER A 440 59.79 -5.30 -24.66
C SER A 440 61.27 -5.05 -25.00
N CYS A 441 62.12 -5.76 -24.27
CA CYS A 441 63.41 -6.42 -24.56
C CYS A 441 64.40 -5.85 -25.61
N SER A 442 65.65 -5.58 -25.18
CA SER A 442 66.83 -6.44 -25.38
C SER A 442 68.16 -5.71 -25.06
N ASN A 443 69.16 -6.50 -24.67
CA ASN A 443 70.50 -6.08 -24.26
C ASN A 443 71.41 -5.62 -25.42
N ASN A 444 72.39 -4.80 -25.02
CA ASN A 444 73.76 -4.67 -25.52
C ASN A 444 74.14 -3.59 -26.57
N SER A 445 75.01 -2.70 -26.08
CA SER A 445 76.21 -2.08 -26.67
C SER A 445 76.26 -1.62 -28.13
N GLY A 446 76.59 -0.33 -28.30
CA GLY A 446 77.57 0.11 -29.31
C GLY A 446 77.12 1.20 -30.30
N GLN A 447 77.61 2.42 -30.04
CA GLN A 447 78.09 3.43 -31.00
C GLN A 447 77.23 3.98 -32.17
N ASN A 448 77.29 5.32 -32.25
CA ASN A 448 77.42 6.19 -33.44
C ASN A 448 76.20 6.68 -34.26
N HIS A 449 76.09 8.02 -34.25
CA HIS A 449 75.88 8.99 -35.34
C HIS A 449 74.60 9.05 -36.20
N ASN A 450 73.99 10.25 -36.09
CA ASN A 450 73.51 11.19 -37.13
C ASN A 450 72.32 10.89 -38.08
N ASN A 451 71.48 11.94 -38.12
CA ASN A 451 70.73 12.52 -39.25
C ASN A 451 69.39 11.91 -39.73
N GLY A 452 68.32 12.70 -39.53
CA GLY A 452 67.64 13.38 -40.64
C GLY A 452 66.29 12.83 -41.13
N GLY A 453 65.27 13.71 -41.16
CA GLY A 453 64.35 13.77 -42.33
C GLY A 453 62.86 13.40 -42.17
N ASN A 454 62.05 14.35 -41.69
CA ASN A 454 60.94 15.02 -42.41
C ASN A 454 59.87 14.22 -43.22
N LYS A 455 58.57 14.44 -42.90
CA LYS A 455 57.34 14.66 -43.75
C LYS A 455 56.08 14.06 -43.07
N LYS A 456 55.07 14.83 -42.62
CA LYS A 456 53.99 15.62 -43.27
C LYS A 456 52.80 14.82 -43.87
N GLY A 457 51.59 15.17 -43.39
CA GLY A 457 50.28 15.12 -44.09
C GLY A 457 49.33 14.01 -43.59
N GLY A 458 48.05 14.21 -43.31
CA GLY A 458 47.15 15.34 -43.55
C GLY A 458 45.74 15.08 -42.97
N ASN A 459 45.01 16.19 -42.81
CA ASN A 459 43.70 16.40 -42.18
C ASN A 459 42.52 15.99 -43.07
N LYS A 460 41.34 15.69 -42.49
CA LYS A 460 40.03 16.16 -43.00
C LYS A 460 38.89 16.00 -41.97
N LYS A 461 38.26 17.15 -41.64
CA LYS A 461 36.92 17.31 -41.05
C LYS A 461 35.88 17.41 -42.18
N ASN A 462 34.60 17.15 -41.88
CA ASN A 462 33.51 17.93 -42.48
C ASN A 462 32.25 17.98 -41.59
N ASN A 463 31.47 19.04 -41.80
CA ASN A 463 30.44 19.61 -40.93
C ASN A 463 29.25 20.05 -41.82
N GLY A 464 28.04 20.23 -41.27
CA GLY A 464 26.91 20.97 -41.88
C GLY A 464 25.53 20.43 -41.43
N LYS A 465 24.59 21.11 -40.74
CA LYS A 465 23.89 22.43 -40.78
C LYS A 465 22.61 22.53 -41.66
N ASN A 466 21.49 22.81 -40.96
CA ASN A 466 20.42 23.82 -41.19
C ASN A 466 19.15 23.59 -42.06
N ARG A 467 18.01 24.06 -41.48
CA ARG A 467 16.81 24.81 -42.00
C ARG A 467 15.47 24.20 -41.47
N GLY A 468 14.38 24.88 -41.08
CA GLY A 468 13.96 26.29 -40.97
C GLY A 468 12.52 26.55 -41.50
N GLY A 469 11.59 27.11 -40.68
CA GLY A 469 10.37 27.92 -41.03
C GLY A 469 9.00 27.19 -41.15
N ASN A 470 7.79 27.79 -41.09
CA ASN A 470 7.20 29.06 -40.59
C ASN A 470 5.64 29.07 -40.88
N ASN A 471 4.82 29.88 -40.17
CA ASN A 471 3.44 30.41 -40.48
C ASN A 471 2.20 29.45 -40.55
N GLY A 472 0.94 29.83 -40.24
CA GLY A 472 0.28 31.07 -39.75
C GLY A 472 -1.27 31.10 -39.99
N GLY A 473 -2.03 31.81 -39.13
CA GLY A 473 -3.38 32.46 -39.33
C GLY A 473 -4.64 31.59 -39.57
N SER A 474 -5.91 32.04 -39.44
CA SER A 474 -6.63 33.16 -38.81
C SER A 474 -8.15 32.98 -39.13
N ARG A 475 -9.07 33.51 -38.28
CA ARG A 475 -10.41 34.11 -38.61
C ARG A 475 -11.72 33.28 -38.81
N ASN A 476 -12.64 33.50 -37.84
CA ASN A 476 -13.91 34.29 -37.89
C ASN A 476 -15.29 33.71 -38.31
N ASN A 477 -16.31 34.32 -37.66
CA ASN A 477 -17.78 34.37 -37.86
C ASN A 477 -18.60 33.16 -37.39
N GLY A 478 -19.77 33.26 -36.73
CA GLY A 478 -20.73 34.34 -36.44
C GLY A 478 -22.12 33.67 -36.38
N GLY A 479 -22.85 33.70 -35.26
CA GLY A 479 -24.03 34.55 -35.06
C GLY A 479 -25.36 33.83 -35.33
N GLY A 480 -26.34 33.88 -34.41
CA GLY A 480 -27.71 33.41 -34.67
C GLY A 480 -28.57 33.16 -33.43
N SER A 481 -29.46 34.11 -33.14
CA SER A 481 -30.48 34.21 -32.09
C SER A 481 -31.81 33.49 -32.43
N GLY A 482 -32.57 33.09 -31.39
CA GLY A 482 -34.02 32.80 -31.41
C GLY A 482 -34.42 31.90 -30.22
N ALA A 483 -34.97 32.38 -29.10
CA ALA A 483 -36.31 32.93 -28.85
C ALA A 483 -37.47 31.89 -28.85
N SER A 484 -38.00 31.65 -27.64
CA SER A 484 -39.43 31.50 -27.29
C SER A 484 -40.15 30.17 -27.57
N GLY A 485 -40.80 29.62 -26.53
CA GLY A 485 -41.91 28.68 -26.70
C GLY A 485 -42.32 27.88 -25.47
N ASP A 486 -43.01 28.53 -24.52
CA ASP A 486 -43.93 27.89 -23.56
C ASP A 486 -44.89 26.90 -24.26
N ARG A 487 -45.14 25.73 -23.63
CA ARG A 487 -46.49 25.29 -23.27
C ARG A 487 -46.51 23.98 -22.48
N GLN A 488 -47.14 24.08 -21.31
CA GLN A 488 -47.77 23.01 -20.56
C GLN A 488 -48.69 22.13 -21.42
N ARG A 489 -48.62 20.82 -21.21
CA ARG A 489 -49.73 19.98 -20.71
C ARG A 489 -49.22 18.61 -20.28
#